data_AF-A0AAP5YEH5-F1
#
_entry.id   AF-A0AAP5YEH5-F1
#
_cell.length_a   1.000
_cell.length_b   1.000
_cell.length_c   1.000
_cell.angle_alpha   90.00
_cell.angle_beta   90.00
_cell.angle_gamma   90.00
#
_symmetry.space_group_name_H-M   'P 1'
#
loop_
_entity.id
_entity.type
_entity.pdbx_description
1 polymer ?
#
loop_
_entity_poly.entity_id
_entity_poly.type
_entity_poly.pdbx_seq_one_letter_code
_entity_poly.pdbx_strand_id
1 'polypeptide(L)'
;SVAVYVNDVKGGSKSFVKVIIIAGIFIGVLYSVASVLINVFVPSETLKYTGGSVQVFEGLAAYFGLPEILMNRFVGLVSFTAMFGSLLMWTATPVKIFFSEIPEGIFGKKTVELNENGVPARAAWYQFLIVIPLMIIPTLGSNTAQDLMNTVINMTAAASMLPPLFIMLAYLNLRLKLDHV
;
A
#
# COMPACT_ATOMS: atom_id res chain seq x y z
N SER A 1 0.38 5.29 -8.74
CA SER A 1 0.06 6.01 -9.99
C SER A 1 -0.39 7.44 -9.71
N VAL A 2 0.55 8.34 -9.41
CA VAL A 2 0.26 9.80 -9.37
C VAL A 2 0.74 10.48 -10.66
N ALA A 3 1.66 9.83 -11.39
CA ALA A 3 2.23 10.30 -12.65
C ALA A 3 1.18 10.59 -13.74
N VAL A 4 0.04 9.89 -13.71
CA VAL A 4 -1.06 10.09 -14.65
C VAL A 4 -1.70 11.47 -14.50
N TYR A 5 -1.65 12.04 -13.30
CA TYR A 5 -2.18 13.38 -13.01
C TYR A 5 -1.17 14.51 -13.28
N VAL A 6 0.00 14.22 -13.88
CA VAL A 6 1.02 15.27 -14.15
C VAL A 6 0.48 16.40 -15.02
N ASN A 7 -0.46 16.06 -15.92
CA ASN A 7 -1.11 17.01 -16.83
C ASN A 7 -2.22 17.82 -16.13
N ASP A 8 -2.74 17.34 -15.00
CA ASP A 8 -3.81 17.98 -14.23
C ASP A 8 -3.27 18.91 -13.13
N VAL A 9 -1.95 18.89 -12.88
CA VAL A 9 -1.31 19.74 -11.87
C VAL A 9 -1.04 21.14 -12.41
N LYS A 10 -1.63 22.15 -11.75
CA LYS A 10 -1.32 23.57 -11.99
C LYS A 10 0.19 23.80 -11.83
N GLY A 11 0.83 24.32 -12.88
CA GLY A 11 2.27 24.53 -12.93
C GLY A 11 3.08 23.38 -13.56
N GLY A 12 2.41 22.40 -14.16
CA GLY A 12 2.98 21.39 -15.05
C GLY A 12 4.01 20.46 -14.38
N SER A 13 4.86 19.85 -15.21
CA SER A 13 5.84 18.83 -14.78
C SER A 13 6.81 19.32 -13.70
N LYS A 14 7.25 20.58 -13.75
CA LYS A 14 8.17 21.16 -12.75
C LYS A 14 7.54 21.22 -11.35
N SER A 15 6.27 21.61 -11.27
CA SER A 15 5.56 21.68 -9.98
C SER A 15 5.26 20.28 -9.46
N PHE A 16 4.87 19.37 -10.35
CA PHE A 16 4.67 17.95 -10.03
C PHE A 16 5.94 17.30 -9.42
N VAL A 17 7.10 17.48 -10.06
CA VAL A 17 8.37 16.94 -9.55
C VAL A 17 8.72 17.51 -8.17
N LYS A 18 8.57 18.83 -7.96
CA LYS A 18 8.81 19.46 -6.66
C LYS A 18 7.93 18.87 -5.56
N VAL A 19 6.64 18.71 -5.85
CA VAL A 19 5.68 18.13 -4.89
C VAL A 19 6.07 16.69 -4.53
N ILE A 20 6.45 15.87 -5.51
CA ILE A 20 6.89 14.49 -5.25
C ILE A 20 8.13 14.47 -4.35
N ILE A 21 9.13 15.31 -4.62
CA ILE A 21 10.36 15.36 -3.82
C ILE A 21 10.05 15.79 -2.39
N ILE A 22 9.28 16.87 -2.21
CA ILE A 22 8.90 17.37 -0.88
C ILE A 22 8.09 16.32 -0.13
N ALA A 23 7.11 15.69 -0.78
CA ALA A 23 6.31 14.62 -0.18
C ALA A 23 7.20 13.43 0.22
N GLY A 24 8.14 13.02 -0.63
CA GLY A 24 9.08 11.94 -0.35
C GLY A 24 9.96 12.23 0.87
N ILE A 25 10.52 13.44 0.95
CA ILE A 25 11.31 13.88 2.12
C ILE A 25 10.44 13.89 3.38
N PHE A 26 9.25 14.47 3.29
CA PHE A 26 8.34 14.58 4.44
C PHE A 26 7.93 13.21 4.97
N ILE A 27 7.55 12.29 4.08
CA ILE A 27 7.23 10.90 4.41
C ILE A 27 8.44 10.20 5.04
N GLY A 28 9.64 10.37 4.45
CA GLY A 28 10.87 9.81 4.99
C GLY A 28 11.15 10.27 6.42
N VAL A 29 11.08 11.58 6.67
CA VAL A 29 11.27 12.16 8.01
C VAL A 29 10.23 11.62 9.00
N LEU A 30 8.95 11.58 8.61
CA LEU A 30 7.89 11.05 9.45
C LEU A 30 8.14 9.58 9.84
N TYR A 31 8.48 8.72 8.88
CA TYR A 31 8.77 7.31 9.15
C TYR A 31 10.03 7.14 10.02
N SER A 32 11.07 7.93 9.78
CA SER A 32 12.28 7.89 10.61
C SER A 32 12.01 8.30 12.05
N VAL A 33 11.31 9.42 12.27
CA VAL A 33 10.95 9.90 13.61
C VAL A 33 10.04 8.89 14.32
N ALA A 34 9.01 8.39 13.64
CA ALA A 34 8.11 7.39 14.21
C ALA A 34 8.87 6.11 14.60
N SER A 35 9.77 5.62 13.76
CA SER A 35 10.59 4.44 14.04
C SER A 35 11.47 4.63 15.28
N VAL A 36 12.12 5.78 15.42
CA VAL A 36 12.94 6.08 16.61
C VAL A 36 12.06 6.12 17.86
N LEU A 37 10.93 6.83 17.81
CA LEU A 37 10.03 6.95 18.97
C LEU A 37 9.47 5.59 19.41
N ILE A 38 9.10 4.72 18.47
CA ILE A 38 8.63 3.36 18.78
C ILE A 38 9.70 2.57 19.56
N ASN A 39 10.96 2.64 19.11
CA ASN A 39 12.07 1.91 19.72
C ASN A 39 12.53 2.50 21.07
N VAL A 40 12.12 3.73 21.43
CA VAL A 40 12.39 4.31 22.76
C VAL A 40 11.57 3.62 23.85
N PHE A 41 10.34 3.20 23.54
CA PHE A 41 9.39 2.68 24.53
C PHE A 41 9.28 1.15 24.50
N VAL A 42 9.58 0.50 23.37
CA VAL A 42 9.47 -0.94 23.22
C VAL A 42 10.73 -1.49 22.54
N PRO A 43 11.42 -2.48 23.14
CA PRO A 43 12.55 -3.16 22.49
C PRO A 43 12.15 -3.73 21.13
N SER A 44 12.96 -3.50 20.10
CA SER A 44 12.68 -3.95 18.72
C SER A 44 12.45 -5.46 18.60
N GLU A 45 13.07 -6.25 19.48
CA GLU A 45 13.00 -7.72 19.49
C GLU A 45 11.62 -8.26 19.91
N THR A 46 10.81 -7.47 20.62
CA THR A 46 9.48 -7.91 21.10
C THR A 46 8.33 -7.46 20.21
N LEU A 47 8.60 -6.57 19.24
CA LEU A 47 7.61 -6.02 18.32
C LEU A 47 7.13 -7.06 17.32
N LYS A 48 5.81 -7.31 17.33
CA LYS A 48 5.14 -8.17 16.33
C LYS A 48 4.40 -7.32 15.30
N TYR A 49 4.38 -7.72 14.03
CA TYR A 49 3.64 -7.00 12.98
C TYR A 49 2.12 -7.05 13.19
N THR A 50 1.63 -8.11 13.85
CA THR A 50 0.19 -8.33 14.09
C THR A 50 -0.37 -7.50 15.23
N GLY A 51 0.47 -6.97 16.12
CA GLY A 51 0.05 -6.21 17.30
C GLY A 51 0.93 -5.02 17.64
N GLY A 52 1.90 -4.67 16.79
CA GLY A 52 2.96 -3.71 17.10
C GLY A 52 2.44 -2.32 17.48
N SER A 53 1.35 -1.85 16.85
CA SER A 53 0.72 -0.59 17.26
C SER A 53 0.15 -0.68 18.67
N VAL A 54 -0.61 -1.73 18.99
CA VAL A 54 -1.18 -1.96 20.33
C VAL A 54 -0.07 -2.09 21.37
N GLN A 55 0.99 -2.85 21.09
CA GLN A 55 2.14 -3.04 21.98
C GLN A 55 2.89 -1.73 22.27
N VAL A 56 3.04 -0.85 21.28
CA VAL A 56 3.67 0.46 21.46
C VAL A 56 2.85 1.34 22.38
N PHE A 57 1.53 1.40 22.18
CA PHE A 57 0.66 2.20 23.02
C PHE A 57 0.48 1.60 24.43
N GLU A 58 0.57 0.27 24.57
CA GLU A 58 0.66 -0.41 25.86
C GLU A 58 1.91 0.02 26.64
N GLY A 59 3.08 -0.04 26.00
CA GLY A 59 4.35 0.40 26.61
C GLY A 59 4.33 1.89 26.99
N LEU A 60 3.71 2.73 26.17
CA LEU A 60 3.47 4.14 26.50
C LEU A 60 2.54 4.29 27.71
N ALA A 61 1.46 3.52 27.77
CA ALA A 61 0.53 3.57 28.90
C ALA A 61 1.23 3.16 30.21
N ALA A 62 2.04 2.10 30.19
CA ALA A 62 2.84 1.68 31.33
C ALA A 62 3.82 2.76 31.79
N TYR A 63 4.51 3.43 30.85
CA TYR A 63 5.44 4.52 31.17
C TYR A 63 4.76 5.73 31.84
N PHE A 64 3.56 6.11 31.39
CA PHE A 64 2.80 7.23 31.94
C PHE A 64 1.88 6.85 33.12
N GLY A 65 1.89 5.59 33.57
CA GLY A 65 1.03 5.11 34.66
C GLY A 65 -0.46 5.06 34.30
N LEU A 66 -0.78 4.96 33.01
CA LEU A 66 -2.14 4.84 32.50
C LEU A 66 -2.61 3.37 32.50
N PRO A 67 -3.93 3.09 32.56
CA PRO A 67 -4.43 1.73 32.53
C PRO A 67 -4.17 1.05 31.18
N GLU A 68 -3.21 0.12 31.14
CA GLU A 68 -2.77 -0.62 29.94
C GLU A 68 -3.93 -1.33 29.22
N ILE A 69 -4.79 -2.03 29.97
CA ILE A 69 -5.96 -2.72 29.42
C ILE A 69 -6.93 -1.78 28.71
N LEU A 70 -7.14 -0.57 29.26
CA LEU A 70 -8.02 0.41 28.66
C LEU A 70 -7.40 0.97 27.37
N MET A 71 -6.09 1.26 27.41
CA MET A 71 -5.34 1.72 26.25
C MET A 71 -5.36 0.69 25.12
N ASN A 72 -5.10 -0.59 25.42
CA ASN A 72 -5.09 -1.67 24.45
C ASN A 72 -6.44 -1.81 23.73
N ARG A 73 -7.54 -1.75 24.49
CA ARG A 73 -8.89 -1.82 23.91
C ARG A 73 -9.20 -0.61 23.03
N PHE A 74 -8.82 0.58 23.48
CA PHE A 74 -9.02 1.81 22.72
C PHE A 74 -8.26 1.79 21.40
N VAL A 75 -6.95 1.50 21.44
CA VAL A 75 -6.10 1.44 20.25
C VAL A 75 -6.51 0.30 19.32
N GLY A 76 -6.90 -0.85 19.87
CA GLY A 76 -7.45 -1.96 19.11
C GLY A 76 -8.71 -1.56 18.33
N LEU A 77 -9.65 -0.85 18.97
CA LEU A 77 -10.87 -0.38 18.32
C LEU A 77 -10.58 0.63 17.21
N VAL A 78 -9.73 1.63 17.48
CA VAL A 78 -9.35 2.64 16.48
C VAL A 78 -8.63 2.00 15.30
N SER A 79 -7.69 1.09 15.56
CA SER A 79 -6.95 0.37 14.52
C SER A 79 -7.86 -0.49 13.69
N PHE A 80 -8.82 -1.19 14.31
CA PHE A 80 -9.81 -1.99 13.62
C PHE A 80 -10.67 -1.14 12.68
N THR A 81 -11.25 -0.04 13.18
CA THR A 81 -12.07 0.86 12.35
C THR A 81 -11.25 1.46 11.20
N ALA A 82 -10.00 1.87 11.46
CA ALA A 82 -9.11 2.40 10.43
C ALA A 82 -8.78 1.35 9.36
N MET A 83 -8.44 0.12 9.75
CA MET A 83 -8.17 -0.97 8.82
C MET A 83 -9.40 -1.38 8.02
N PHE A 84 -10.58 -1.38 8.66
CA PHE A 84 -11.83 -1.67 7.99
C PHE A 84 -12.18 -0.62 6.92
N GLY A 85 -12.06 0.68 7.25
CA GLY A 85 -12.23 1.75 6.28
C GLY A 85 -11.22 1.66 5.12
N SER A 86 -9.96 1.37 5.44
CA SER A 86 -8.90 1.15 4.45
C SER A 86 -9.25 -0.01 3.50
N LEU A 87 -9.69 -1.16 4.03
CA LEU A 87 -10.07 -2.32 3.22
C LEU A 87 -11.16 -1.98 2.19
N LEU A 88 -12.19 -1.21 2.59
CA LEU A 88 -13.26 -0.78 1.68
C LEU A 88 -12.72 0.09 0.54
N MET A 89 -11.83 1.04 0.86
CA MET A 89 -11.21 1.91 -0.13
C MET A 89 -10.30 1.13 -1.10
N TRP A 90 -9.49 0.22 -0.58
CA TRP A 90 -8.54 -0.56 -1.37
C TRP A 90 -9.17 -1.68 -2.19
N THR A 91 -10.43 -2.04 -1.95
CA THR A 91 -11.14 -3.04 -2.77
C THR A 91 -11.50 -2.49 -4.15
N ALA A 92 -12.01 -1.26 -4.21
CA ALA A 92 -12.52 -0.68 -5.46
C ALA A 92 -11.48 0.20 -6.19
N THR A 93 -10.63 0.91 -5.45
CA THR A 93 -9.73 1.92 -6.02
C THR A 93 -8.70 1.34 -7.00
N PRO A 94 -7.94 0.28 -6.66
CA PRO A 94 -6.94 -0.28 -7.56
C PRO A 94 -7.55 -0.87 -8.83
N VAL A 95 -8.70 -1.54 -8.69
CA VAL A 95 -9.44 -2.10 -9.82
C VAL A 95 -9.91 -1.00 -10.75
N LYS A 96 -10.50 0.06 -10.21
CA LYS A 96 -10.96 1.19 -11.03
C LYS A 96 -9.81 1.87 -11.76
N ILE A 97 -8.74 2.22 -11.05
CA ILE A 97 -7.55 2.87 -11.64
C ILE A 97 -6.95 1.99 -12.73
N PHE A 98 -6.66 0.72 -12.41
CA PHE A 98 -6.02 -0.20 -13.35
C PHE A 98 -6.83 -0.34 -14.64
N PHE A 99 -8.12 -0.63 -14.54
CA PHE A 99 -8.96 -0.84 -15.73
C PHE A 99 -9.30 0.46 -16.47
N SER A 100 -9.27 1.62 -15.80
CA SER A 100 -9.46 2.92 -16.48
C SER A 100 -8.23 3.41 -17.24
N GLU A 101 -7.02 2.98 -16.84
CA GLU A 101 -5.76 3.41 -17.44
C GLU A 101 -5.34 2.55 -18.65
N ILE A 102 -5.98 1.39 -18.86
CA ILE A 102 -5.59 0.47 -19.93
C ILE A 102 -6.23 0.88 -21.27
N PRO A 103 -5.46 0.96 -22.37
CA PRO A 103 -6.00 1.26 -23.69
C PRO A 103 -7.08 0.29 -24.14
N GLU A 104 -8.06 0.79 -24.89
CA GLU A 104 -9.08 -0.04 -25.52
C GLU A 104 -8.43 -1.15 -26.38
N GLY A 105 -8.85 -2.40 -26.17
CA GLY A 105 -8.38 -3.56 -26.95
C GLY A 105 -7.38 -4.48 -26.25
N ILE A 106 -6.78 -4.08 -25.12
CA ILE A 106 -5.92 -4.98 -24.31
C ILE A 106 -6.76 -6.01 -23.53
N PHE A 107 -7.86 -5.56 -22.93
CA PHE A 107 -8.83 -6.41 -22.25
C PHE A 107 -10.18 -6.41 -22.99
N GLY A 108 -10.94 -7.49 -22.84
CA GLY A 108 -12.24 -7.62 -23.49
C GLY A 108 -13.22 -6.53 -23.05
N LYS A 109 -14.03 -5.99 -23.96
CA LYS A 109 -15.01 -4.91 -23.65
C LYS A 109 -15.87 -5.21 -22.43
N LYS A 110 -16.22 -6.48 -22.22
CA LYS A 110 -17.01 -6.96 -21.08
C LYS A 110 -16.30 -6.87 -19.73
N THR A 111 -14.98 -6.93 -19.66
CA THR A 111 -14.22 -6.90 -18.40
C THR A 111 -13.97 -5.49 -17.90
N VAL A 112 -13.87 -4.53 -18.82
CA VAL A 112 -13.64 -3.10 -18.54
C VAL A 112 -14.95 -2.32 -18.37
N GLU A 113 -16.09 -2.93 -18.71
CA GLU A 113 -17.43 -2.35 -18.62
C GLU A 113 -17.75 -1.87 -17.19
N LEU A 114 -18.03 -0.57 -17.06
CA LEU A 114 -18.38 0.09 -15.81
C LEU A 114 -19.86 -0.15 -15.47
N ASN A 115 -20.17 -0.36 -14.19
CA ASN A 115 -21.54 -0.35 -13.69
C ASN A 115 -22.06 1.09 -13.45
N GLU A 116 -23.30 1.22 -12.97
CA GLU A 116 -23.94 2.51 -12.65
C GLU A 116 -23.14 3.37 -11.65
N ASN A 117 -22.31 2.74 -10.82
CA ASN A 117 -21.46 3.41 -9.83
C ASN A 117 -20.06 3.74 -10.37
N GLY A 118 -19.82 3.55 -11.68
CA GLY A 118 -18.53 3.82 -12.31
C GLY A 118 -17.41 2.89 -11.86
N VAL A 119 -17.75 1.64 -11.51
CA VAL A 119 -16.80 0.59 -11.10
C VAL A 119 -16.89 -0.58 -12.09
N PRO A 120 -15.77 -1.13 -12.58
CA PRO A 120 -15.79 -2.27 -13.48
C PRO A 120 -16.07 -3.54 -12.66
N ALA A 121 -17.35 -3.88 -12.49
CA ALA A 121 -17.80 -4.91 -11.55
C ALA A 121 -17.25 -6.31 -11.87
N ARG A 122 -17.16 -6.67 -13.17
CA ARG A 122 -16.62 -7.97 -13.59
C ARG A 122 -15.12 -8.07 -13.31
N ALA A 123 -14.36 -7.02 -13.59
CA ALA A 123 -12.95 -6.91 -13.22
C ALA A 123 -12.72 -7.07 -11.71
N ALA A 124 -13.58 -6.44 -10.89
CA ALA A 124 -13.51 -6.58 -9.43
C ALA A 124 -13.71 -8.03 -8.97
N TRP A 125 -14.62 -8.77 -9.61
CA TRP A 125 -14.81 -10.21 -9.35
C TRP A 125 -13.59 -11.04 -9.74
N TYR A 126 -12.94 -10.75 -10.87
CA TYR A 126 -11.69 -11.43 -11.24
C TYR A 126 -10.57 -11.14 -10.24
N GLN A 127 -10.41 -9.89 -9.81
CA GLN A 127 -9.45 -9.52 -8.76
C GLN A 127 -9.73 -10.29 -7.47
N PHE A 128 -10.99 -10.35 -7.04
CA PHE A 128 -11.39 -11.10 -5.85
C PHE A 128 -11.00 -12.58 -5.95
N LEU A 129 -11.26 -13.22 -7.09
CA LEU A 129 -10.90 -14.63 -7.34
C LEU A 129 -9.39 -14.86 -7.39
N ILE A 130 -8.59 -13.87 -7.79
CA ILE A 130 -7.12 -13.95 -7.79
C ILE A 130 -6.56 -13.77 -6.38
N VAL A 131 -7.13 -12.84 -5.60
CA VAL A 131 -6.68 -12.55 -4.23
C VAL A 131 -6.93 -13.74 -3.29
N ILE A 132 -8.01 -14.51 -3.47
CA ILE A 132 -8.32 -15.67 -2.61
C ILE A 132 -7.16 -16.68 -2.56
N PRO A 133 -6.68 -17.26 -3.68
CA PRO A 133 -5.53 -18.15 -3.68
C PRO A 133 -4.27 -17.49 -3.14
N LEU A 134 -4.03 -16.21 -3.47
CA LEU A 134 -2.88 -15.45 -2.97
C LEU A 134 -2.89 -15.27 -1.45
N MET A 135 -4.06 -15.34 -0.80
CA MET A 135 -4.18 -15.34 0.66
C MET A 135 -4.09 -16.76 1.24
N ILE A 136 -4.76 -17.74 0.61
CA ILE A 136 -4.80 -19.11 1.11
C ILE A 136 -3.42 -19.78 1.07
N ILE A 137 -2.68 -19.64 -0.04
CA ILE A 137 -1.40 -20.34 -0.23
C ILE A 137 -0.37 -19.93 0.85
N PRO A 138 -0.12 -18.64 1.11
CA PRO A 138 0.77 -18.23 2.21
C PRO A 138 0.24 -18.63 3.58
N THR A 139 -1.08 -18.61 3.78
CA THR A 139 -1.70 -19.00 5.06
C THR A 139 -1.44 -20.48 5.37
N LEU A 140 -1.55 -21.36 4.38
CA LEU A 140 -1.25 -22.79 4.55
C LEU A 140 0.24 -23.06 4.79
N GLY A 141 1.13 -22.21 4.26
CA GLY A 141 2.58 -22.31 4.46
C GLY A 141 3.11 -21.64 5.72
N SER A 142 2.27 -20.90 6.45
CA SER A 142 2.70 -20.10 7.61
C SER A 142 2.23 -20.73 8.92
N ASN A 143 3.17 -20.98 9.83
CA ASN A 143 2.87 -21.56 11.15
C ASN A 143 2.35 -20.52 12.15
N THR A 144 2.62 -19.24 11.92
CA THR A 144 2.16 -18.13 12.76
C THR A 144 1.61 -16.98 11.93
N ALA A 145 0.79 -16.14 12.55
CA ALA A 145 0.30 -14.91 11.91
C ALA A 145 1.43 -13.93 11.58
N GLN A 146 2.54 -13.97 12.33
CA GLN A 146 3.73 -13.18 12.04
C GLN A 146 4.42 -13.65 10.76
N ASP A 147 4.58 -14.97 10.58
CA ASP A 147 5.17 -15.56 9.37
C ASP A 147 4.30 -15.28 8.13
N LEU A 148 2.97 -15.33 8.31
CA LEU A 148 2.02 -14.96 7.27
C LEU A 148 2.19 -13.50 6.85
N MET A 149 2.23 -12.58 7.83
CA MET A 149 2.43 -11.15 7.56
C MET A 149 3.78 -10.91 6.87
N ASN A 150 4.86 -11.54 7.34
CA ASN A 150 6.18 -11.46 6.71
C ASN A 150 6.14 -11.91 5.25
N THR A 151 5.50 -13.05 4.99
CA THR A 151 5.39 -13.60 3.63
C THR A 151 4.61 -12.66 2.72
N VAL A 152 3.45 -12.19 3.16
CA VAL A 152 2.58 -11.30 2.38
C VAL A 152 3.25 -9.94 2.14
N ILE A 153 3.94 -9.38 3.14
CA ILE A 153 4.69 -8.13 3.00
C ILE A 153 5.80 -8.28 1.97
N ASN A 154 6.58 -9.36 2.04
CA ASN A 154 7.67 -9.60 1.08
C ASN A 154 7.16 -9.84 -0.34
N MET A 155 6.07 -10.60 -0.50
CA MET A 155 5.42 -10.79 -1.80
C MET A 155 4.92 -9.47 -2.38
N THR A 156 4.29 -8.63 -1.55
CA THR A 156 3.79 -7.32 -1.96
C THR A 156 4.95 -6.39 -2.35
N ALA A 157 6.04 -6.38 -1.57
CA ALA A 157 7.24 -5.62 -1.88
C ALA A 157 7.83 -6.05 -3.23
N ALA A 158 8.02 -7.35 -3.45
CA ALA A 158 8.53 -7.88 -4.71
C ALA A 158 7.62 -7.51 -5.90
N ALA A 159 6.30 -7.70 -5.76
CA ALA A 159 5.34 -7.34 -6.80
C ALA A 159 5.34 -5.84 -7.11
N SER A 160 5.46 -4.98 -6.09
CA SER A 160 5.46 -3.52 -6.24
C SER A 160 6.73 -2.97 -6.93
N MET A 161 7.83 -3.72 -6.89
CA MET A 161 9.10 -3.33 -7.54
C MET A 161 9.14 -3.64 -9.04
N LEU A 162 8.34 -4.61 -9.50
CA LEU A 162 8.34 -5.02 -10.92
C LEU A 162 7.94 -3.87 -11.87
N PRO A 163 6.85 -3.10 -11.65
CA PRO A 163 6.47 -2.04 -12.59
C PRO A 163 7.54 -0.94 -12.72
N PRO A 164 8.10 -0.37 -11.64
CA PRO A 164 9.21 0.59 -11.75
C PRO A 164 10.43 0.01 -12.48
N LEU A 165 10.79 -1.26 -12.25
CA LEU A 165 11.89 -1.92 -12.95
C LEU A 165 11.66 -1.97 -14.47
N PHE A 166 10.47 -2.39 -14.92
CA PHE A 166 10.14 -2.41 -16.34
C PHE A 166 10.13 -1.00 -16.95
N ILE A 167 9.61 0.00 -16.23
CA ILE A 167 9.62 1.40 -16.69
C ILE A 167 11.07 1.90 -16.84
N MET A 168 11.94 1.61 -15.88
CA MET A 168 13.35 2.00 -15.96
C MET A 168 14.06 1.32 -17.13
N LEU A 169 13.85 0.01 -17.32
CA LEU A 169 14.41 -0.72 -18.46
C LEU A 169 13.91 -0.19 -19.80
N ALA A 170 12.61 0.10 -19.91
CA ALA A 170 12.02 0.69 -21.11
C ALA A 170 12.58 2.09 -21.38
N TYR A 171 12.73 2.93 -20.34
CA TYR A 171 13.35 4.24 -20.44
C TYR A 171 14.80 4.17 -20.92
N LEU A 172 15.61 3.25 -20.37
CA LEU A 172 17.00 3.05 -20.81
C LEU A 172 17.05 2.57 -22.27
N ASN A 173 16.17 1.64 -22.65
CA ASN A 173 16.10 1.16 -24.05
C ASN A 173 15.71 2.28 -25.01
N LEU A 174 14.72 3.09 -24.63
CA LEU A 174 14.25 4.24 -25.39
C LEU A 174 15.40 5.23 -25.58
N ARG A 175 16.09 5.59 -24.50
CA ARG A 175 17.22 6.52 -24.55
C ARG A 175 18.36 6.02 -25.41
N LEU A 176 18.71 4.74 -25.31
CA LEU A 176 19.76 4.13 -26.14
C LEU A 176 19.40 4.09 -27.64
N LYS A 177 18.13 3.87 -27.98
CA LYS A 177 17.69 3.73 -29.38
C LYS A 177 17.24 5.03 -30.04
N LEU A 178 16.81 6.01 -29.26
CA LEU A 178 16.14 7.22 -29.74
C LEU A 178 16.75 8.50 -29.14
N ASP A 179 17.99 8.48 -28.64
CA ASP A 179 18.69 9.66 -28.09
C ASP A 179 18.83 10.84 -29.09
N HIS A 180 18.50 10.59 -30.36
CA HIS A 180 18.62 11.51 -31.50
C HIS A 180 17.25 12.07 -31.97
N VAL A 181 16.16 11.78 -31.26
CA VAL A 181 14.82 12.36 -31.46
C VAL A 181 14.47 13.25 -30.28
#